data_AF-A0A2T7UNI5-F1
#
_entry.id   AF-A0A2T7UNI5-F1
#
_cell.length_a   1.000
_cell.length_b   1.000
_cell.length_c   1.000
_cell.angle_alpha   90.00
_cell.angle_beta   90.00
_cell.angle_gamma   90.00
#
_symmetry.space_group_name_H-M   'P 1'
#
loop_
_entity.id
_entity.type
_entity.pdbx_description
1 polymer ?
#
loop_
_entity_poly.entity_id
_entity_poly.type
_entity_poly.pdbx_seq_one_letter_code
_entity_poly.pdbx_strand_id
1 'polypeptide(L)'
;MRDFFINLLEKLINVFVIIALIGVVGGAIAASMAPQNGVPGGVVALGVLVIGVLYVVLMAGFMYLGLGIYQNTRRTAAAMEDLARR
;
A
#
# COMPACT_ATOMS: atom_id res chain seq x y z
N MET A 1 -12.28 9.93 19.54
CA MET A 1 -12.59 9.92 18.09
C MET A 1 -11.35 9.90 17.19
N ARG A 2 -10.23 10.55 17.57
CA ARG A 2 -9.00 10.61 16.79
C ARG A 2 -8.30 9.26 16.55
N ASP A 3 -8.17 8.45 17.59
CA ASP A 3 -7.52 7.13 17.48
C ASP A 3 -8.39 6.15 16.69
N PHE A 4 -9.72 6.39 16.68
CA PHE A 4 -10.64 5.67 15.81
C PHE A 4 -10.36 5.95 14.34
N PHE A 5 -10.22 7.22 13.93
CA PHE A 5 -9.90 7.56 12.53
C PHE A 5 -8.56 7.00 12.08
N ILE A 6 -7.52 7.10 12.91
CA ILE A 6 -6.18 6.60 12.55
C ILE A 6 -6.18 5.08 12.44
N ASN A 7 -6.73 4.38 13.44
CA ASN A 7 -6.81 2.92 13.40
C ASN A 7 -7.71 2.43 12.26
N LEU A 8 -8.77 3.17 11.93
CA LEU A 8 -9.64 2.85 10.79
C LEU A 8 -8.89 3.03 9.47
N LEU A 9 -8.16 4.13 9.29
CA LEU A 9 -7.40 4.40 8.06
C LEU A 9 -6.28 3.37 7.87
N GLU A 10 -5.57 3.01 8.95
CA GLU A 10 -4.57 1.95 8.91
C GLU A 10 -5.18 0.59 8.52
N LYS A 11 -6.32 0.21 9.11
CA LYS A 11 -7.04 -1.02 8.73
C LYS A 11 -7.54 -0.96 7.30
N LEU A 12 -8.03 0.19 6.85
CA LEU A 12 -8.50 0.39 5.47
C LEU A 12 -7.35 0.23 4.47
N ILE A 13 -6.17 0.80 4.75
CA ILE A 13 -4.97 0.61 3.91
C ILE A 13 -4.58 -0.87 3.90
N ASN A 14 -4.54 -1.54 5.05
CA ASN A 14 -4.23 -2.97 5.11
C ASN A 14 -5.18 -3.80 4.23
N VAL A 15 -6.49 -3.56 4.34
CA VAL A 15 -7.50 -4.24 3.51
C VAL A 15 -7.28 -3.93 2.04
N PHE A 16 -7.02 -2.66 1.70
CA PHE A 16 -6.75 -2.25 0.33
C PHE A 16 -5.51 -2.95 -0.26
N VAL A 17 -4.42 -3.05 0.51
CA VAL A 17 -3.20 -3.75 0.09
C VAL A 17 -3.46 -5.23 -0.15
N ILE A 18 -4.23 -5.88 0.72
CA ILE A 18 -4.60 -7.29 0.54
C ILE A 18 -5.41 -7.47 -0.75
N ILE A 19 -6.42 -6.62 -0.99
CA ILE A 19 -7.22 -6.66 -2.22
C ILE A 19 -6.34 -6.44 -3.45
N ALA A 20 -5.41 -5.48 -3.39
CA ALA A 20 -4.48 -5.19 -4.48
C ALA A 20 -3.56 -6.38 -4.77
N LEU A 21 -3.03 -7.04 -3.75
CA LEU A 21 -2.22 -8.26 -3.91
C LEU A 21 -3.03 -9.41 -4.53
N ILE A 22 -4.27 -9.60 -4.10
CA ILE A 22 -5.19 -10.58 -4.73
C ILE A 22 -5.40 -10.22 -6.20
N GLY A 23 -5.58 -8.94 -6.52
CA GLY A 23 -5.68 -8.45 -7.89
C GLY A 23 -4.43 -8.75 -8.73
N VAL A 24 -3.23 -8.57 -8.17
CA VAL A 24 -1.97 -8.91 -8.85
C VAL A 24 -1.86 -10.41 -9.11
N VAL A 25 -2.18 -11.25 -8.12
CA VAL A 25 -2.17 -12.71 -8.28
C VAL A 25 -3.21 -13.16 -9.31
N GLY A 26 -4.43 -12.62 -9.26
CA GLY A 26 -5.48 -12.90 -10.24
C GLY A 26 -5.08 -12.46 -11.65
N GLY A 27 -4.46 -11.29 -11.79
CA GLY A 27 -3.93 -10.77 -13.04
C GLY A 27 -2.81 -11.66 -13.61
N ALA A 28 -1.92 -12.15 -12.77
CA ALA A 28 -0.85 -13.07 -13.17
C ALA A 28 -1.41 -14.42 -13.64
N ILE A 29 -2.43 -14.97 -12.96
CA ILE A 29 -3.13 -16.18 -13.38
C ILE A 29 -3.79 -15.96 -14.74
N ALA A 30 -4.53 -14.86 -14.92
CA ALA A 30 -5.17 -14.54 -16.19
C ALA A 30 -4.14 -14.39 -17.33
N ALA A 31 -3.02 -13.72 -17.07
CA ALA A 31 -1.92 -13.56 -18.03
C ALA A 31 -1.26 -14.89 -18.41
N SER A 32 -1.20 -15.85 -17.48
CA SER A 32 -0.64 -17.18 -17.75
C SER A 32 -1.50 -18.01 -18.71
N MET A 33 -2.81 -17.75 -18.75
CA MET A 33 -3.78 -18.47 -19.57
C MET A 33 -3.98 -17.85 -20.97
N ALA A 34 -3.46 -16.65 -21.19
CA ALA A 34 -3.59 -15.93 -22.45
C ALA A 34 -2.21 -15.71 -23.09
N PRO A 35 -1.79 -16.57 -24.05
CA PRO A 35 -0.58 -16.32 -24.81
C PRO A 35 -0.77 -15.05 -25.66
N GLN A 36 0.04 -14.03 -25.40
CA GLN A 36 0.06 -12.79 -26.17
C GLN A 36 1.28 -12.76 -27.09
N ASN A 37 1.04 -12.53 -28.38
CA ASN A 37 2.04 -12.12 -29.37
C ASN A 37 3.31 -12.99 -29.43
N GLY A 38 3.17 -14.32 -29.35
CA GLY A 38 4.32 -15.25 -29.41
C GLY A 38 5.19 -15.29 -28.15
N VAL A 39 4.85 -14.53 -27.10
CA VAL A 39 5.50 -14.61 -25.80
C VAL A 39 4.81 -15.69 -24.95
N PRO A 40 5.56 -16.61 -24.33
CA PRO A 40 4.97 -17.60 -23.43
C PRO A 40 4.21 -16.91 -22.28
N GLY A 41 2.98 -17.34 -22.01
CA GLY A 41 2.14 -16.76 -20.96
C GLY A 41 2.80 -16.75 -19.57
N GLY A 42 3.67 -17.71 -19.28
CA GLY A 42 4.46 -17.74 -18.04
C GLY A 42 5.42 -16.55 -17.89
N VAL A 43 6.00 -16.05 -18.99
CA VAL A 43 6.88 -14.87 -18.96
C VAL A 43 6.06 -13.60 -18.70
N VAL A 44 4.88 -13.49 -19.33
CA VAL A 44 3.96 -12.38 -19.10
C VAL A 44 3.47 -12.37 -17.65
N ALA A 45 3.09 -13.53 -17.12
CA ALA A 45 2.68 -13.69 -15.72
C ALA A 45 3.78 -13.29 -14.73
N LEU A 46 5.04 -13.68 -15.00
CA LEU A 46 6.17 -13.26 -14.18
C LEU A 46 6.35 -11.73 -14.19
N GLY A 47 6.20 -11.11 -15.37
CA GLY A 47 6.22 -9.65 -15.50
C GLY A 47 5.11 -8.98 -14.68
N VAL A 48 3.89 -9.51 -14.73
CA VAL A 48 2.75 -9.02 -13.94
C VAL A 48 3.02 -9.14 -12.44
N LEU A 49 3.60 -10.26 -11.97
CA LEU A 49 3.94 -10.43 -10.56
C LEU A 49 5.01 -9.42 -10.11
N VAL A 50 6.10 -9.29 -10.86
CA VAL A 50 7.21 -8.40 -10.49
C VAL A 50 6.75 -6.95 -10.47
N ILE A 51 6.13 -6.48 -11.57
CA ILE A 51 5.68 -5.09 -11.68
C ILE A 51 4.52 -4.82 -10.73
N GLY A 52 3.57 -5.74 -10.63
CA GLY A 52 2.40 -5.61 -9.77
C GLY A 52 2.75 -5.55 -8.29
N VAL A 53 3.61 -6.44 -7.80
CA VAL A 53 4.06 -6.40 -6.40
C VAL A 53 4.86 -5.14 -6.13
N LEU A 54 5.77 -4.74 -7.03
CA LEU A 54 6.54 -3.52 -6.88
C LEU A 54 5.63 -2.28 -6.81
N TYR A 55 4.60 -2.22 -7.66
CA TYR A 55 3.59 -1.18 -7.63
C TYR A 55 2.83 -1.15 -6.30
N VAL A 56 2.37 -2.31 -5.82
CA VAL A 56 1.66 -2.42 -4.53
C VAL A 56 2.54 -1.97 -3.37
N VAL A 57 3.81 -2.39 -3.34
CA VAL A 57 4.76 -2.01 -2.28
C VAL A 57 5.00 -0.51 -2.28
N LEU A 58 5.27 0.09 -3.44
CA LEU A 58 5.49 1.54 -3.54
C LEU A 58 4.24 2.31 -3.12
N MET A 59 3.08 1.92 -3.64
CA MET A 59 1.82 2.59 -3.32
C MET A 59 1.47 2.49 -1.84
N ALA A 60 1.58 1.28 -1.26
CA ALA A 60 1.37 1.07 0.17
C ALA A 60 2.36 1.89 1.00
N GLY A 61 3.63 1.89 0.59
CA GLY A 61 4.69 2.68 1.22
C GLY A 61 4.33 4.16 1.31
N PHE A 62 3.83 4.76 0.23
CA PHE A 62 3.38 6.16 0.25
C PHE A 62 2.18 6.40 1.16
N MET A 63 1.21 5.48 1.19
CA MET A 63 0.05 5.60 2.09
C MET A 63 0.47 5.55 3.57
N TYR A 64 1.33 4.61 3.93
CA TYR A 64 1.86 4.52 5.30
C TYR A 64 2.78 5.68 5.65
N LEU A 65 3.58 6.16 4.70
CA LEU A 65 4.43 7.33 4.90
C LEU A 65 3.58 8.57 5.23
N GLY A 66 2.48 8.80 4.50
CA GLY A 66 1.56 9.91 4.77
C GLY A 66 0.96 9.83 6.18
N LEU A 67 0.54 8.63 6.60
CA LEU A 67 0.08 8.39 7.97
C LEU A 67 1.17 8.67 9.01
N GLY A 68 2.40 8.20 8.77
CA GLY A 68 3.54 8.41 9.66
C GLY A 68 3.90 9.88 9.83
N ILE A 69 3.93 10.64 8.74
CA ILE A 69 4.17 12.10 8.76
C ILE A 69 3.11 12.80 9.60
N TYR A 70 1.82 12.49 9.36
CA TYR A 70 0.73 13.10 10.12
C TYR A 70 0.86 12.85 11.63
N GLN A 71 1.17 11.60 12.03
CA GLN A 71 1.37 11.24 13.43
C GLN A 71 2.57 11.95 14.05
N ASN A 72 3.69 12.04 13.33
CA ASN A 72 4.91 12.69 13.80
C ASN A 72 4.71 14.19 13.97
N THR A 73 4.18 14.90 12.97
CA THR A 73 3.91 16.34 13.04
C THR A 73 2.99 16.67 14.22
N ARG A 74 1.97 15.84 14.45
CA ARG A 74 1.06 16.01 15.58
C ARG A 74 1.74 15.80 16.93
N ARG A 75 2.59 14.78 17.07
CA ARG A 75 3.36 14.53 18.31
C ARG A 75 4.29 15.70 18.62
N THR A 76 4.94 16.24 17.60
CA THR A 76 5.78 17.43 17.73
C THR A 76 4.98 18.64 18.18
N ALA A 77 3.81 18.90 17.59
CA ALA A 77 2.94 20.00 18.00
C ALA A 77 2.52 19.89 19.48
N ALA A 78 2.10 18.69 19.91
CA ALA A 78 1.73 18.45 21.31
C ALA A 78 2.91 18.68 22.28
N ALA A 79 4.11 18.21 21.93
CA ALA A 79 5.31 18.42 22.74
C ALA A 79 5.70 19.91 22.84
N MET A 80 5.48 20.68 21.78
CA MET A 80 5.72 22.13 21.78
C MET A 80 4.71 22.88 22.65
N GLU A 81 3.44 22.48 22.64
CA GLU A 81 2.43 23.04 23.55
C GLU A 81 2.76 22.75 25.01
N ASP A 82 3.23 21.55 25.34
CA ASP A 82 3.64 21.19 26.70
C ASP A 82 4.89 21.96 27.14
N LEU A 83 5.83 22.21 26.22
CA LEU A 83 7.01 23.04 26.49
C LEU A 83 6.62 24.50 26.75
N ALA A 84 5.68 25.05 25.99
CA ALA A 84 5.22 26.43 26.15
C ALA A 84 4.37 26.66 27.41
N ARG A 85 3.85 25.59 28.04
CA ARG A 85 3.13 25.65 29.32
C ARG A 85 4.05 25.60 30.54
N ARG A 86 5.36 25.35 30.35
CA ARG A 86 6.38 25.40 31.40
C ARG A 86 6.98 26.80 31.49
#